data_AF-A0A259DEA4-F1
#
_entry.id   AF-A0A259DEA4-F1
#
_cell.length_a   1.000
_cell.length_b   1.000
_cell.length_c   1.000
_cell.angle_alpha   90.00
_cell.angle_beta   90.00
_cell.angle_gamma   90.00
#
_symmetry.space_group_name_H-M   'P 1'
#
loop_
_entity.id
_entity.type
_entity.pdbx_description
1 polymer ?
#
loop_
_entity_poly.entity_id
_entity_poly.type
_entity_poly.pdbx_seq_one_letter_code
_entity_poly.pdbx_strand_id
1 'polypeptide(L)'
;MGAGPHQGKKVAPAFELLRRQVQETTPEWAASITGIPAERIKKLANEIGQAAFEQAFEMPVQWTDAWGKEHQSVTARPVAFHAMRGLAAHSNGFQTTRGLAVLMSLIGTIDRPGGFRHKAPYPRQVPPNVKPPSSENDIKPNTPLGKAPLGWPTQPEDLALDKDGTPLRIDKAYTWEHPLAAHGLMHNVITNAVKGDPYSIDTLMIFMANMSWNSTMNTMEVRDLLNSKNTDGEFKIPFLVVCDAFQSEMVDFADLVLPDTTYLERHDAMSLLDRPISEFDGPVDSVRIPVLPATGECKPFQEVLIELASRLKFPAFTAEDGSRKFKDYPDFITRFETAPNSGIGFLAGWRGKDGEKSLRGEPNPDQWKRYAENNCVFHYKMPVEHQYMRNWNRGYLDFSKANALRQKNDPIMIAIYSDILQKFRLAAKGQRPGATPPEHLKSRIVKYFDPLPFWYPPLEDEVTDLEKYSLNAITQRPMAMYHSWDSQNAWLRQIHSHNYLYVNTKTALEHGINDGAWMWIESQWGKVKCMARHSEAVDPGTVWTWNAIGKAESAWSLDPSSDESKKGFLLNHLISEELSLGGFSVSNSDPITGQAGWYDVRVKLAAADENEPEETWPQVKAYRVPGMIKK
;
A
#
# COMPACT_ATOMS: atom_id res chain seq x y z
N MET A 1 33.36 25.12 25.19
CA MET A 1 31.98 24.98 24.71
C MET A 1 31.13 25.95 25.50
N GLY A 2 30.48 26.91 24.85
CA GLY A 2 29.59 27.88 25.54
C GLY A 2 28.33 27.21 26.09
N ALA A 3 27.50 28.00 26.78
CA ALA A 3 26.16 27.62 27.20
C ALA A 3 25.34 27.07 26.02
N GLY A 4 25.16 25.75 25.96
CA GLY A 4 24.29 25.13 24.96
C GLY A 4 22.81 25.45 25.21
N PRO A 5 21.92 25.26 24.22
CA PRO A 5 20.49 25.58 24.29
C PRO A 5 19.70 24.83 25.39
N HIS A 6 20.35 23.88 26.07
CA HIS A 6 19.77 23.03 27.11
C HIS A 6 20.41 23.22 28.49
N GLN A 7 21.24 24.25 28.70
CA GLN A 7 21.86 24.49 30.00
C GLN A 7 20.79 24.66 31.10
N GLY A 8 20.93 23.92 32.20
CA GLY A 8 19.98 23.91 33.32
C GLY A 8 18.68 23.12 33.08
N LYS A 9 18.49 22.51 31.89
CA LYS A 9 17.32 21.67 31.58
C LYS A 9 17.65 20.19 31.77
N LYS A 10 16.72 19.43 32.35
CA LYS A 10 16.79 17.96 32.35
C LYS A 10 16.49 17.47 30.93
N VAL A 11 17.43 16.77 30.31
CA VAL A 11 17.29 16.16 28.98
C VAL A 11 17.62 14.67 29.05
N ALA A 12 17.08 13.89 28.12
CA ALA A 12 17.37 12.46 27.99
C ALA A 12 17.67 12.12 26.52
N PRO A 13 18.67 11.28 26.24
CA PRO A 13 18.89 10.75 24.89
C PRO A 13 17.70 9.90 24.41
N ALA A 14 17.44 9.89 23.11
CA ALA A 14 16.37 9.07 22.50
C ALA A 14 16.46 7.57 22.89
N PHE A 15 17.68 7.04 23.00
CA PHE A 15 17.91 5.64 23.40
C PHE A 15 17.49 5.36 24.86
N GLU A 16 17.73 6.30 25.77
CA GLU A 16 17.28 6.19 27.16
C GLU A 16 15.76 6.28 27.26
N LEU A 17 15.12 7.13 26.44
CA LEU A 17 13.66 7.18 26.36
C LEU A 17 13.08 5.87 25.80
N LEU A 18 13.69 5.31 24.76
CA LEU A 18 13.29 4.00 24.22
C LEU A 18 13.40 2.91 25.30
N ARG A 19 14.52 2.86 26.04
CA ARG A 19 14.72 1.90 27.12
C ARG A 19 13.60 1.96 28.16
N ARG A 20 13.17 3.17 28.54
CA ARG A 20 12.03 3.36 29.46
C ARG A 20 10.72 2.90 28.85
N GLN A 21 10.49 3.24 27.57
CA GLN A 21 9.27 2.87 26.85
C GLN A 21 9.05 1.35 26.78
N VAL A 22 10.13 0.59 26.57
CA VAL A 22 10.08 -0.87 26.41
C VAL A 22 10.36 -1.63 27.72
N GLN A 23 10.47 -0.92 28.85
CA GLN A 23 10.82 -1.54 30.13
C GLN A 23 9.78 -2.58 30.58
N GLU A 24 8.51 -2.31 30.31
CA GLU A 24 7.38 -3.18 30.69
C GLU A 24 7.05 -4.23 29.62
N THR A 25 7.64 -4.13 28.42
CA THR A 25 7.41 -5.09 27.32
C THR A 25 8.29 -6.33 27.49
N THR A 26 8.07 -7.08 28.57
CA THR A 26 8.84 -8.28 28.91
C THR A 26 8.42 -9.50 28.07
N PRO A 27 9.24 -10.56 28.01
CA PRO A 27 8.83 -11.82 27.40
C PRO A 27 7.54 -12.41 28.00
N GLU A 28 7.33 -12.26 29.31
CA GLU A 28 6.13 -12.73 30.01
C GLU A 28 4.89 -11.92 29.61
N TRP A 29 5.03 -10.59 29.50
CA TRP A 29 3.99 -9.72 28.97
C TRP A 29 3.64 -10.11 27.53
N ALA A 30 4.64 -10.28 26.65
CA ALA A 30 4.43 -10.67 25.27
C ALA A 30 3.79 -12.06 25.16
N ALA A 31 4.15 -12.99 26.04
CA ALA A 31 3.54 -14.32 26.10
C ALA A 31 2.05 -14.26 26.45
N SER A 32 1.64 -13.38 27.37
CA SER A 32 0.21 -13.21 27.71
C SER A 32 -0.64 -12.65 26.57
N ILE A 33 -0.04 -11.95 25.61
CA ILE A 33 -0.74 -11.37 24.46
C ILE A 33 -0.72 -12.32 23.26
N THR A 34 0.45 -12.90 22.98
CA THR A 34 0.69 -13.64 21.73
C THR A 34 0.48 -15.15 21.87
N GLY A 35 0.42 -15.67 23.10
CA GLY A 35 0.46 -17.11 23.38
C GLY A 35 1.83 -17.76 23.15
N ILE A 36 2.83 -17.03 22.63
CA ILE A 36 4.18 -17.56 22.42
C ILE A 36 4.89 -17.67 23.78
N PRO A 37 5.43 -18.84 24.17
CA PRO A 37 6.08 -19.00 25.47
C PRO A 37 7.21 -17.99 25.70
N ALA A 38 7.27 -17.38 26.89
CA ALA A 38 8.28 -16.39 27.26
C ALA A 38 9.72 -16.90 27.03
N GLU A 39 9.98 -18.18 27.36
CA GLU A 39 11.28 -18.81 27.13
C GLU A 39 11.64 -18.92 25.64
N ARG A 40 10.65 -19.12 24.76
CA ARG A 40 10.87 -19.12 23.30
C ARG A 40 11.23 -17.71 22.82
N ILE A 41 10.57 -16.68 23.32
CA ILE A 41 10.86 -15.28 23.00
C ILE A 41 12.29 -14.92 23.42
N LYS A 42 12.68 -15.24 24.67
CA LYS A 42 14.05 -15.02 25.18
C LYS A 42 15.09 -15.74 24.33
N LYS A 43 14.84 -17.02 24.02
CA LYS A 43 15.74 -17.83 23.18
C LYS A 43 15.95 -17.21 21.81
N LEU A 44 14.87 -16.84 21.12
CA LEU A 44 14.94 -16.20 19.80
C LEU A 44 15.67 -14.86 19.85
N ALA A 45 15.41 -14.03 20.87
CA ALA A 45 16.11 -12.76 21.05
C ALA A 45 17.62 -12.95 21.24
N ASN A 46 18.03 -13.96 22.03
CA ASN A 46 19.44 -14.31 22.21
C ASN A 46 20.07 -14.84 20.93
N GLU A 47 19.40 -15.75 20.21
CA GLU A 47 19.88 -16.28 18.92
C GLU A 47 20.08 -15.17 17.89
N ILE A 48 19.14 -14.23 17.80
CA ILE A 48 19.25 -13.04 16.95
C ILE A 48 20.45 -12.18 17.35
N GLY A 49 20.64 -11.94 18.67
CA GLY A 49 21.78 -11.19 19.18
C GLY A 49 23.12 -11.84 18.86
N GLN A 50 23.24 -13.16 19.08
CA GLN A 50 24.43 -13.94 18.74
C GLN A 50 24.73 -13.89 17.24
N ALA A 51 23.72 -14.09 16.39
CA ALA A 51 23.89 -13.98 14.94
C ALA A 51 24.34 -12.57 14.52
N ALA A 52 23.74 -11.51 15.08
CA ALA A 52 24.11 -10.14 14.73
C ALA A 52 25.52 -9.76 15.20
N PHE A 53 25.92 -10.17 16.41
CA PHE A 53 27.14 -9.66 17.05
C PHE A 53 28.32 -10.64 17.06
N GLU A 54 28.08 -11.91 17.39
CA GLU A 54 29.14 -12.93 17.53
C GLU A 54 29.48 -13.60 16.19
N GLN A 55 28.51 -13.71 15.27
CA GLN A 55 28.71 -14.26 13.92
C GLN A 55 29.00 -13.17 12.87
N ALA A 56 29.32 -11.95 13.32
CA ALA A 56 29.72 -10.87 12.45
C ALA A 56 31.09 -11.17 11.80
N PHE A 57 31.27 -10.71 10.56
CA PHE A 57 32.51 -10.86 9.81
C PHE A 57 32.80 -9.60 8.98
N GLU A 58 34.03 -9.42 8.54
CA GLU A 58 34.43 -8.28 7.72
C GLU A 58 34.41 -8.63 6.24
N MET A 59 33.74 -7.81 5.43
CA MET A 59 33.86 -7.87 3.97
C MET A 59 34.92 -6.88 3.49
N PRO A 60 35.87 -7.26 2.62
CA PRO A 60 36.94 -6.40 2.13
C PRO A 60 36.44 -5.42 1.05
N VAL A 61 35.44 -4.61 1.40
CA VAL A 61 34.89 -3.53 0.56
C VAL A 61 35.32 -2.21 1.16
N GLN A 62 36.19 -1.50 0.45
CA GLN A 62 36.60 -0.15 0.83
C GLN A 62 35.47 0.83 0.55
N TRP A 63 35.28 1.81 1.44
CA TRP A 63 34.28 2.86 1.26
C TRP A 63 34.63 4.10 2.08
N THR A 64 34.08 5.25 1.69
CA THR A 64 34.24 6.53 2.40
C THR A 64 32.93 6.93 3.05
N ASP A 65 32.96 7.27 4.33
CA ASP A 65 31.77 7.78 5.00
C ASP A 65 31.51 9.27 4.70
N ALA A 66 30.34 9.76 5.11
CA ALA A 66 29.92 11.13 4.89
C ALA A 66 30.80 12.17 5.60
N TRP A 67 31.73 11.77 6.47
CA TRP A 67 32.69 12.68 7.12
C TRP A 67 34.08 12.62 6.48
N GLY A 68 34.22 11.88 5.38
CA GLY A 68 35.48 11.76 4.64
C GLY A 68 36.45 10.73 5.23
N LYS A 69 36.02 9.93 6.20
CA LYS A 69 36.84 8.84 6.72
C LYS A 69 36.74 7.64 5.79
N GLU A 70 37.90 7.14 5.41
CA GLU A 70 38.04 5.90 4.64
C GLU A 70 37.98 4.70 5.57
N HIS A 71 37.25 3.67 5.14
CA HIS A 71 37.12 2.39 5.82
C HIS A 71 37.62 1.30 4.87
N GLN A 72 38.41 0.37 5.40
CA GLN A 72 39.02 -0.71 4.62
C GLN A 72 38.07 -1.89 4.39
N SER A 73 37.00 -1.98 5.18
CA SER A 73 36.04 -3.07 5.15
C SER A 73 34.64 -2.60 5.59
N VAL A 74 33.66 -3.49 5.40
CA VAL A 74 32.30 -3.35 5.94
C VAL A 74 32.02 -4.54 6.86
N THR A 75 31.73 -4.25 8.13
CA THR A 75 31.25 -5.25 9.08
C THR A 75 29.87 -5.76 8.66
N ALA A 76 29.78 -7.07 8.43
CA ALA A 76 28.54 -7.81 8.19
C ALA A 76 27.73 -7.99 9.48
N ARG A 77 26.40 -8.01 9.34
CA ARG A 77 25.44 -8.30 10.41
C ARG A 77 24.41 -9.27 9.82
N PRO A 78 24.63 -10.60 9.92
CA PRO A 78 23.89 -11.60 9.14
C PRO A 78 22.49 -11.90 9.71
N VAL A 79 21.66 -10.85 9.86
CA VAL A 79 20.29 -10.94 10.33
C VAL A 79 19.42 -10.02 9.48
N ALA A 80 18.46 -10.55 8.72
CA ALA A 80 17.53 -9.74 7.94
C ALA A 80 16.10 -9.93 8.44
N PHE A 81 15.35 -8.84 8.55
CA PHE A 81 13.91 -8.89 8.81
C PHE A 81 13.17 -8.35 7.59
N HIS A 82 12.10 -9.05 7.22
CA HIS A 82 11.24 -8.64 6.11
C HIS A 82 9.83 -8.36 6.64
N ALA A 83 9.43 -7.09 6.57
CA ALA A 83 8.05 -6.68 6.83
C ALA A 83 7.29 -6.63 5.52
N MET A 84 6.10 -7.21 5.49
CA MET A 84 5.19 -7.17 4.36
C MET A 84 3.77 -6.87 4.86
N ARG A 85 2.80 -6.93 3.96
CA ARG A 85 1.40 -6.58 4.23
C ARG A 85 0.80 -7.31 5.44
N GLY A 86 1.22 -8.54 5.74
CA GLY A 86 0.76 -9.28 6.92
C GLY A 86 1.03 -8.60 8.27
N LEU A 87 2.02 -7.70 8.36
CA LEU A 87 2.26 -6.88 9.56
C LEU A 87 1.68 -5.47 9.44
N ALA A 88 1.55 -4.96 8.21
CA ALA A 88 1.19 -3.57 7.97
C ALA A 88 -0.31 -3.33 7.77
N ALA A 89 -1.06 -4.32 7.27
CA ALA A 89 -2.50 -4.19 6.99
C ALA A 89 -3.37 -4.46 8.23
N HIS A 90 -2.98 -3.80 9.31
CA HIS A 90 -3.67 -3.75 10.59
C HIS A 90 -3.80 -2.29 10.99
N SER A 91 -4.82 -1.95 11.77
CA SER A 91 -4.97 -0.61 12.34
C SER A 91 -3.89 -0.24 13.37
N ASN A 92 -3.00 -1.17 13.74
CA ASN A 92 -1.78 -0.91 14.50
C ASN A 92 -0.47 -1.12 13.69
N GLY A 93 -0.58 -1.34 12.38
CA GLY A 93 0.51 -1.78 11.52
C GLY A 93 1.69 -0.82 11.40
N PHE A 94 1.47 0.50 11.56
CA PHE A 94 2.55 1.48 11.53
C PHE A 94 3.49 1.29 12.72
N GLN A 95 2.96 1.20 13.95
CA GLN A 95 3.80 1.05 15.14
C GLN A 95 4.48 -0.33 15.17
N THR A 96 3.81 -1.39 14.68
CA THR A 96 4.39 -2.73 14.50
C THR A 96 5.59 -2.71 13.57
N THR A 97 5.43 -2.18 12.35
CA THR A 97 6.52 -2.10 11.35
C THR A 97 7.65 -1.17 11.84
N ARG A 98 7.29 -0.10 12.55
CA ARG A 98 8.25 0.83 13.15
C ARG A 98 9.07 0.19 14.26
N GLY A 99 8.45 -0.62 15.13
CA GLY A 99 9.15 -1.39 16.17
C GLY A 99 10.21 -2.30 15.56
N LEU A 100 9.86 -3.00 14.48
CA LEU A 100 10.80 -3.85 13.73
C LEU A 100 11.94 -3.05 13.10
N ALA A 101 11.65 -1.87 12.52
CA ALA A 101 12.67 -0.98 11.97
C ALA A 101 13.63 -0.46 13.06
N VAL A 102 13.13 -0.14 14.25
CA VAL A 102 13.95 0.24 15.40
C VAL A 102 14.83 -0.93 15.84
N LEU A 103 14.31 -2.16 15.92
CA LEU A 103 15.10 -3.36 16.24
C LEU A 103 16.25 -3.56 15.24
N MET A 104 15.96 -3.50 13.93
CA MET A 104 16.99 -3.58 12.88
C MET A 104 18.08 -2.51 13.03
N SER A 105 17.68 -1.31 13.46
CA SER A 105 18.60 -0.20 13.70
C SER A 105 19.50 -0.44 14.91
N LEU A 106 18.95 -0.99 15.99
CA LEU A 106 19.68 -1.31 17.22
C LEU A 106 20.74 -2.39 17.00
N ILE A 107 20.43 -3.41 16.21
CA ILE A 107 21.40 -4.47 15.87
C ILE A 107 22.29 -4.12 14.67
N GLY A 108 22.05 -2.94 14.07
CA GLY A 108 22.89 -2.37 13.02
C GLY A 108 22.87 -3.12 11.69
N THR A 109 21.77 -3.82 11.35
CA THR A 109 21.72 -4.70 10.18
C THR A 109 21.37 -4.02 8.85
N ILE A 110 20.81 -2.82 8.92
CA ILE A 110 20.38 -2.07 7.72
C ILE A 110 21.57 -1.75 6.82
N ASP A 111 21.46 -2.12 5.54
CA ASP A 111 22.46 -1.97 4.49
C ASP A 111 23.83 -2.58 4.83
N ARG A 112 23.84 -3.69 5.59
CA ARG A 112 25.02 -4.51 5.85
C ARG A 112 25.02 -5.80 5.01
N PRO A 113 26.20 -6.39 4.77
CA PRO A 113 26.27 -7.77 4.29
C PRO A 113 25.55 -8.76 5.21
N GLY A 114 24.78 -9.67 4.61
CA GLY A 114 23.91 -10.63 5.32
C GLY A 114 22.69 -10.00 6.02
N GLY A 115 22.57 -8.68 5.99
CA GLY A 115 21.49 -7.93 6.63
C GLY A 115 20.39 -7.50 5.67
N PHE A 116 19.47 -6.67 6.18
CA PHE A 116 18.41 -6.08 5.36
C PHE A 116 19.00 -5.05 4.39
N ARG A 117 18.67 -5.15 3.09
CA ARG A 117 19.13 -4.20 2.05
C ARG A 117 17.96 -3.58 1.32
N HIS A 118 18.01 -2.26 1.15
CA HIS A 118 17.06 -1.55 0.32
C HIS A 118 17.25 -1.88 -1.17
N LYS A 119 16.16 -2.08 -1.91
CA LYS A 119 16.21 -2.10 -3.37
C LYS A 119 16.27 -0.67 -3.90
N ALA A 120 17.09 -0.40 -4.92
CA ALA A 120 17.15 0.94 -5.51
C ALA A 120 15.76 1.38 -5.99
N PRO A 121 15.42 2.67 -5.97
CA PRO A 121 16.23 3.82 -5.62
C PRO A 121 16.30 4.11 -4.11
N TYR A 122 15.91 3.16 -3.25
CA TYR A 122 16.09 3.28 -1.81
C TYR A 122 17.50 2.82 -1.36
N PRO A 123 18.03 3.39 -0.27
CA PRO A 123 17.39 4.39 0.60
C PRO A 123 17.39 5.80 -0.02
N ARG A 124 16.20 6.42 -0.02
CA ARG A 124 15.99 7.84 -0.38
C ARG A 124 16.12 8.72 0.87
N GLN A 125 15.94 10.02 0.70
CA GLN A 125 15.85 10.95 1.84
C GLN A 125 14.68 10.55 2.76
N VAL A 126 14.90 10.63 4.08
CA VAL A 126 13.91 10.27 5.11
C VAL A 126 13.68 11.49 6.03
N PRO A 127 12.44 11.97 6.17
CA PRO A 127 11.29 11.65 5.31
C PRO A 127 11.56 12.15 3.86
N PRO A 128 10.88 11.58 2.84
CA PRO A 128 10.97 12.14 1.50
C PRO A 128 10.45 13.59 1.46
N ASN A 129 11.01 14.42 0.58
CA ASN A 129 10.72 15.87 0.58
C ASN A 129 9.42 16.27 -0.11
N VAL A 130 8.79 15.34 -0.83
CA VAL A 130 7.56 15.61 -1.58
C VAL A 130 6.42 15.85 -0.60
N LYS A 131 5.71 16.97 -0.74
CA LYS A 131 4.55 17.34 0.08
C LYS A 131 3.27 17.22 -0.72
N PRO A 132 2.17 16.75 -0.11
CA PRO A 132 0.86 16.78 -0.77
C PRO A 132 0.34 18.22 -0.87
N PRO A 133 -0.71 18.49 -1.67
CA PRO A 133 -1.50 19.71 -1.57
C PRO A 133 -1.93 19.94 -0.14
N SER A 134 -1.73 21.16 0.37
CA SER A 134 -1.96 21.50 1.77
C SER A 134 -2.77 22.80 1.93
N SER A 135 -3.33 23.31 0.83
CA SER A 135 -4.18 24.50 0.82
C SER A 135 -5.01 24.56 -0.46
N GLU A 136 -6.09 25.34 -0.43
CA GLU A 136 -6.94 25.63 -1.61
C GLU A 136 -6.15 26.25 -2.77
N ASN A 137 -5.01 26.90 -2.49
CA ASN A 137 -4.15 27.44 -3.55
C ASN A 137 -3.46 26.35 -4.39
N ASP A 138 -3.29 25.15 -3.82
CA ASP A 138 -2.68 24.01 -4.50
C ASP A 138 -3.69 23.25 -5.39
N ILE A 139 -5.00 23.50 -5.21
CA ILE A 139 -6.10 22.77 -5.88
C ILE A 139 -7.06 23.77 -6.51
N LYS A 140 -6.93 24.00 -7.82
CA LYS A 140 -7.77 24.96 -8.56
C LYS A 140 -8.41 24.29 -9.77
N PRO A 141 -9.68 24.61 -10.09
CA PRO A 141 -10.32 24.15 -11.31
C PRO A 141 -9.49 24.50 -12.54
N ASN A 142 -9.46 23.59 -13.53
CA ASN A 142 -8.77 23.77 -14.82
C ASN A 142 -7.28 24.15 -14.71
N THR A 143 -6.64 23.82 -13.59
CA THR A 143 -5.24 24.13 -13.32
C THR A 143 -4.53 22.86 -12.85
N PRO A 144 -3.28 22.59 -13.30
CA PRO A 144 -2.48 21.52 -12.70
C PRO A 144 -2.35 21.70 -11.18
N LEU A 145 -2.31 20.59 -10.44
CA LEU A 145 -2.07 20.63 -8.99
C LEU A 145 -0.76 21.36 -8.69
N GLY A 146 -0.77 22.25 -7.70
CA GLY A 146 0.42 23.00 -7.27
C GLY A 146 1.50 22.11 -6.66
N LYS A 147 1.13 20.90 -6.21
CA LYS A 147 2.00 19.90 -5.59
C LYS A 147 1.61 18.49 -6.05
N ALA A 148 2.50 17.52 -5.85
CA ALA A 148 2.23 16.13 -6.20
C ALA A 148 1.04 15.57 -5.40
N PRO A 149 0.13 14.78 -6.01
CA PRO A 149 -1.09 14.32 -5.35
C PRO A 149 -0.85 13.40 -4.15
N LEU A 150 0.35 12.83 -4.03
CA LEU A 150 0.81 12.07 -2.88
C LEU A 150 2.08 12.70 -2.31
N GLY A 151 2.28 12.56 -1.00
CA GLY A 151 3.45 13.12 -0.33
C GLY A 151 3.61 12.66 1.11
N TRP A 152 4.55 13.30 1.80
CA TRP A 152 4.98 12.93 3.14
C TRP A 152 4.89 14.14 4.08
N PRO A 153 3.73 14.37 4.72
CA PRO A 153 3.61 15.39 5.76
C PRO A 153 4.61 15.17 6.88
N THR A 154 5.15 16.26 7.42
CA THR A 154 6.15 16.24 8.50
C THR A 154 5.79 17.11 9.69
N GLN A 155 4.70 17.86 9.56
CA GLN A 155 4.15 18.74 10.57
C GLN A 155 2.67 19.01 10.28
N PRO A 156 1.89 19.45 11.27
CA PRO A 156 0.47 19.79 11.10
C PRO A 156 0.14 20.76 9.96
N GLU A 157 1.06 21.68 9.65
CA GLU A 157 0.86 22.67 8.58
C GLU A 157 0.98 22.07 7.17
N ASP A 158 1.44 20.82 7.05
CA ASP A 158 1.49 20.08 5.78
C ASP A 158 0.16 19.33 5.50
N LEU A 159 -0.83 19.40 6.39
CA LEU A 159 -2.10 18.70 6.24
C LEU A 159 -2.95 19.30 5.10
N ALA A 160 -3.70 18.45 4.40
CA ALA A 160 -4.60 18.80 3.30
C ALA A 160 -5.94 19.32 3.83
N LEU A 161 -5.90 20.47 4.49
CA LEU A 161 -7.07 21.15 5.06
C LEU A 161 -7.24 22.54 4.43
N ASP A 162 -8.47 23.00 4.31
CA ASP A 162 -8.76 24.39 3.99
C ASP A 162 -8.52 25.31 5.20
N LYS A 163 -8.80 26.61 5.03
CA LYS A 163 -8.67 27.63 6.10
C LYS A 163 -9.56 27.38 7.32
N ASP A 164 -10.67 26.66 7.15
CA ASP A 164 -11.67 26.39 8.17
C ASP A 164 -11.43 25.01 8.85
N GLY A 165 -10.45 24.24 8.34
CA GLY A 165 -10.07 22.93 8.85
C GLY A 165 -10.80 21.76 8.18
N THR A 166 -11.52 22.00 7.08
CA THR A 166 -12.22 20.98 6.29
C THR A 166 -11.22 20.21 5.43
N PRO A 167 -11.35 18.88 5.30
CA PRO A 167 -10.55 18.09 4.36
C PRO A 167 -10.66 18.58 2.90
N LEU A 168 -9.51 18.76 2.25
CA LEU A 168 -9.43 19.15 0.82
C LEU A 168 -9.61 17.96 -0.14
N ARG A 169 -9.57 16.73 0.37
CA ARG A 169 -9.66 15.51 -0.42
C ARG A 169 -10.85 14.67 0.02
N ILE A 170 -11.54 14.08 -0.95
CA ILE A 170 -12.68 13.19 -0.70
C ILE A 170 -12.31 11.96 0.12
N ASP A 171 -11.08 11.44 -0.02
CA ASP A 171 -10.57 10.31 0.77
C ASP A 171 -10.10 10.71 2.18
N LYS A 172 -10.14 12.00 2.52
CA LYS A 172 -9.64 12.58 3.77
C LYS A 172 -8.18 12.22 4.09
N ALA A 173 -7.37 11.87 3.08
CA ALA A 173 -5.94 11.64 3.27
C ALA A 173 -5.24 12.94 3.68
N TYR A 174 -4.21 12.82 4.53
CA TYR A 174 -3.43 13.94 5.05
C TYR A 174 -4.26 14.92 5.88
N THR A 175 -5.25 14.44 6.61
CA THR A 175 -6.05 15.21 7.59
C THR A 175 -5.64 14.83 9.02
N TRP A 176 -6.29 15.41 10.03
CA TRP A 176 -6.10 14.98 11.42
C TRP A 176 -6.59 13.54 11.69
N GLU A 177 -7.39 12.94 10.81
CA GLU A 177 -7.82 11.55 10.95
C GLU A 177 -6.70 10.57 10.53
N HIS A 178 -5.99 10.90 9.44
CA HIS A 178 -4.89 10.09 8.88
C HIS A 178 -3.72 10.98 8.39
N PRO A 179 -2.94 11.59 9.30
CA PRO A 179 -1.96 12.62 8.95
C PRO A 179 -0.87 12.20 7.97
N LEU A 180 -0.44 10.94 8.00
CA LEU A 180 0.70 10.42 7.23
C LEU A 180 0.25 9.43 6.14
N ALA A 181 -0.92 9.65 5.55
CA ALA A 181 -1.52 8.77 4.53
C ALA A 181 -0.83 8.83 3.16
N ALA A 182 0.42 8.38 3.08
CA ALA A 182 1.28 8.45 1.91
C ALA A 182 0.73 7.77 0.63
N HIS A 183 -0.28 6.91 0.77
CA HIS A 183 -0.93 6.19 -0.34
C HIS A 183 -2.37 6.66 -0.64
N GLY A 184 -2.89 7.66 0.08
CA GLY A 184 -4.32 7.98 0.05
C GLY A 184 -5.17 6.91 0.75
N LEU A 185 -6.50 7.11 0.77
CA LEU A 185 -7.46 6.16 1.35
C LEU A 185 -8.53 5.78 0.34
N MET A 186 -8.13 5.04 -0.70
CA MET A 186 -9.04 4.60 -1.77
C MET A 186 -10.31 3.90 -1.25
N HIS A 187 -10.18 3.12 -0.17
CA HIS A 187 -11.30 2.40 0.44
C HIS A 187 -12.41 3.33 0.93
N ASN A 188 -12.09 4.53 1.43
CA ASN A 188 -13.10 5.46 1.94
C ASN A 188 -13.79 6.32 0.85
N VAL A 189 -13.31 6.30 -0.40
CA VAL A 189 -13.76 7.27 -1.42
C VAL A 189 -15.26 7.18 -1.71
N ILE A 190 -15.78 5.97 -1.93
CA ILE A 190 -17.18 5.75 -2.29
C ILE A 190 -18.09 6.17 -1.13
N THR A 191 -17.73 5.77 0.08
CA THR A 191 -18.48 6.05 1.31
C THR A 191 -18.54 7.55 1.61
N ASN A 192 -17.41 8.23 1.50
CA ASN A 192 -17.34 9.68 1.68
C ASN A 192 -18.11 10.43 0.59
N ALA A 193 -18.02 9.98 -0.68
CA ALA A 193 -18.79 10.56 -1.78
C ALA A 193 -20.30 10.45 -1.56
N VAL A 194 -20.79 9.29 -1.11
CA VAL A 194 -22.21 9.04 -0.81
C VAL A 194 -22.71 9.82 0.41
N LYS A 195 -21.83 10.05 1.40
CA LYS A 195 -22.13 10.91 2.56
C LYS A 195 -22.10 12.39 2.21
N GLY A 196 -21.39 12.77 1.15
CA GLY A 196 -21.07 14.17 0.85
C GLY A 196 -20.13 14.77 1.90
N ASP A 197 -19.22 13.95 2.47
CA ASP A 197 -18.32 14.34 3.55
C ASP A 197 -16.86 14.08 3.13
N PRO A 198 -16.05 15.12 2.87
CA PRO A 198 -16.34 16.55 3.11
C PRO A 198 -17.27 17.23 2.10
N TYR A 199 -17.46 16.63 0.92
CA TYR A 199 -18.29 17.19 -0.15
C TYR A 199 -18.78 16.08 -1.08
N SER A 200 -19.80 16.36 -1.90
CA SER A 200 -20.23 15.45 -2.97
C SER A 200 -19.33 15.56 -4.21
N ILE A 201 -19.32 14.51 -5.03
CA ILE A 201 -18.66 14.50 -6.34
C ILE A 201 -19.71 14.31 -7.43
N ASP A 202 -19.47 14.88 -8.62
CA ASP A 202 -20.30 14.65 -9.80
C ASP A 202 -19.84 13.41 -10.60
N THR A 203 -18.54 13.12 -10.56
CA THR A 203 -17.89 12.13 -11.42
C THR A 203 -16.88 11.32 -10.61
N LEU A 204 -16.94 10.00 -10.75
CA LEU A 204 -15.94 9.07 -10.24
C LEU A 204 -15.35 8.28 -11.41
N MET A 205 -14.01 8.25 -11.50
CA MET A 205 -13.30 7.41 -12.47
C MET A 205 -12.52 6.33 -11.72
N ILE A 206 -12.78 5.06 -12.05
CA ILE A 206 -12.11 3.91 -11.47
C ILE A 206 -11.28 3.21 -12.56
N PHE A 207 -10.01 2.96 -12.25
CA PHE A 207 -9.09 2.21 -13.10
C PHE A 207 -8.40 1.14 -12.25
N MET A 208 -8.32 -0.09 -12.79
CA MET A 208 -7.59 -1.21 -12.16
C MET A 208 -8.07 -1.64 -10.76
N ALA A 209 -9.25 -1.18 -10.32
CA ALA A 209 -9.81 -1.53 -9.01
C ALA A 209 -11.23 -2.08 -9.16
N ASN A 210 -11.52 -3.14 -8.41
CA ASN A 210 -12.83 -3.80 -8.40
C ASN A 210 -13.50 -3.54 -7.03
N MET A 211 -13.90 -2.29 -6.82
CA MET A 211 -14.39 -1.79 -5.52
C MET A 211 -15.73 -2.41 -5.13
N SER A 212 -16.55 -2.84 -6.10
CA SER A 212 -17.79 -3.56 -5.84
C SER A 212 -17.59 -5.05 -5.48
N TRP A 213 -16.32 -5.49 -5.36
CA TRP A 213 -15.94 -6.87 -5.06
C TRP A 213 -14.72 -6.96 -4.14
N ASN A 214 -13.54 -7.32 -4.67
CA ASN A 214 -12.37 -7.70 -3.85
C ASN A 214 -11.46 -6.53 -3.42
N SER A 215 -11.65 -5.32 -3.97
CA SER A 215 -10.79 -4.16 -3.65
C SER A 215 -11.27 -3.35 -2.44
N THR A 216 -12.43 -3.69 -1.85
CA THR A 216 -12.99 -3.01 -0.68
C THR A 216 -13.03 -3.91 0.56
N MET A 217 -13.07 -3.31 1.76
CA MET A 217 -13.25 -4.03 3.01
C MET A 217 -14.70 -4.51 3.16
N ASN A 218 -15.72 -3.71 2.83
CA ASN A 218 -17.15 -3.98 3.04
C ASN A 218 -17.90 -4.22 1.72
N THR A 219 -17.61 -5.35 1.06
CA THR A 219 -18.02 -5.62 -0.34
C THR A 219 -19.50 -5.38 -0.64
N MET A 220 -20.43 -5.87 0.18
CA MET A 220 -21.85 -5.73 -0.12
C MET A 220 -22.36 -4.31 0.12
N GLU A 221 -21.87 -3.66 1.18
CA GLU A 221 -22.24 -2.27 1.49
C GLU A 221 -21.77 -1.32 0.40
N VAL A 222 -20.54 -1.48 -0.13
CA VAL A 222 -20.08 -0.66 -1.27
C VAL A 222 -21.00 -0.78 -2.49
N ARG A 223 -21.56 -1.96 -2.75
CA ARG A 223 -22.52 -2.16 -3.85
C ARG A 223 -23.83 -1.41 -3.60
N ASP A 224 -24.28 -1.36 -2.35
CA ASP A 224 -25.47 -0.58 -1.96
C ASP A 224 -25.18 0.92 -2.04
N LEU A 225 -23.99 1.36 -1.62
CA LEU A 225 -23.54 2.75 -1.71
C LEU A 225 -23.44 3.22 -3.17
N LEU A 226 -22.88 2.41 -4.06
CA LEU A 226 -22.82 2.70 -5.50
C LEU A 226 -24.21 2.85 -6.14
N ASN A 227 -25.24 2.22 -5.58
CA ASN A 227 -26.64 2.36 -6.02
C ASN A 227 -27.45 3.38 -5.23
N SER A 228 -26.85 4.05 -4.24
CA SER A 228 -27.58 4.94 -3.35
C SER A 228 -28.06 6.18 -4.10
N LYS A 229 -29.29 6.59 -3.81
CA LYS A 229 -29.96 7.71 -4.47
C LYS A 229 -30.34 8.81 -3.49
N ASN A 230 -30.41 10.04 -4.00
CA ASN A 230 -31.01 11.17 -3.31
C ASN A 230 -32.54 11.07 -3.33
N THR A 231 -33.22 11.93 -2.58
CA THR A 231 -34.69 11.96 -2.49
C THR A 231 -35.38 12.30 -3.82
N ASP A 232 -34.66 12.92 -4.76
CA ASP A 232 -35.10 13.21 -6.12
C ASP A 232 -34.96 12.01 -7.08
N GLY A 233 -34.34 10.91 -6.64
CA GLY A 233 -34.14 9.69 -7.41
C GLY A 233 -32.82 9.63 -8.19
N GLU A 234 -32.02 10.69 -8.18
CA GLU A 234 -30.69 10.72 -8.80
C GLU A 234 -29.67 9.95 -7.96
N PHE A 235 -28.70 9.31 -8.63
CA PHE A 235 -27.62 8.63 -7.93
C PHE A 235 -26.76 9.64 -7.17
N LYS A 236 -26.32 9.26 -5.96
CA LYS A 236 -25.44 10.09 -5.14
C LYS A 236 -24.04 10.27 -5.72
N ILE A 237 -23.60 9.33 -6.55
CA ILE A 237 -22.47 9.46 -7.47
C ILE A 237 -23.07 9.49 -8.87
N PRO A 238 -23.28 10.67 -9.48
CA PRO A 238 -24.09 10.80 -10.68
C PRO A 238 -23.50 10.18 -11.94
N PHE A 239 -22.16 10.13 -12.05
CA PHE A 239 -21.49 9.61 -13.23
C PHE A 239 -20.26 8.79 -12.87
N LEU A 240 -20.27 7.50 -13.20
CA LEU A 240 -19.22 6.54 -12.90
C LEU A 240 -18.59 5.99 -14.19
N VAL A 241 -17.30 6.30 -14.37
CA VAL A 241 -16.46 5.79 -15.45
C VAL A 241 -15.61 4.63 -14.94
N VAL A 242 -15.72 3.45 -15.55
CA VAL A 242 -14.90 2.28 -15.21
C VAL A 242 -13.99 1.93 -16.38
N CYS A 243 -12.69 1.90 -16.13
CA CYS A 243 -11.70 1.40 -17.08
C CYS A 243 -11.21 0.03 -16.63
N ASP A 244 -11.58 -0.99 -17.41
CA ASP A 244 -11.30 -2.39 -17.13
C ASP A 244 -11.02 -3.16 -18.43
N ALA A 245 -10.16 -4.17 -18.35
CA ALA A 245 -9.87 -5.07 -19.46
C ALA A 245 -10.88 -6.23 -19.55
N PHE A 246 -11.64 -6.47 -18.47
CA PHE A 246 -12.60 -7.55 -18.37
C PHE A 246 -13.95 -7.04 -17.84
N GLN A 247 -15.01 -7.82 -18.05
CA GLN A 247 -16.32 -7.59 -17.42
C GLN A 247 -16.25 -8.01 -15.95
N SER A 248 -15.56 -7.21 -15.14
CA SER A 248 -15.50 -7.39 -13.68
C SER A 248 -16.82 -6.99 -13.03
N GLU A 249 -16.98 -7.33 -11.75
CA GLU A 249 -18.14 -6.95 -10.95
C GLU A 249 -18.33 -5.43 -10.83
N MET A 250 -17.28 -4.64 -11.04
CA MET A 250 -17.33 -3.18 -11.01
C MET A 250 -18.00 -2.60 -12.26
N VAL A 251 -17.87 -3.29 -13.40
CA VAL A 251 -18.40 -2.84 -14.70
C VAL A 251 -19.92 -2.71 -14.68
N ASP A 252 -20.63 -3.52 -13.88
CA ASP A 252 -22.09 -3.47 -13.74
C ASP A 252 -22.63 -2.13 -13.21
N PHE A 253 -21.78 -1.34 -12.55
CA PHE A 253 -22.14 -0.06 -11.95
C PHE A 253 -21.75 1.13 -12.82
N ALA A 254 -21.05 0.91 -13.94
CA ALA A 254 -20.53 1.98 -14.76
C ALA A 254 -21.62 2.62 -15.63
N ASP A 255 -21.61 3.95 -15.72
CA ASP A 255 -22.31 4.69 -16.78
C ASP A 255 -21.53 4.67 -18.09
N LEU A 256 -20.19 4.66 -17.98
CA LEU A 256 -19.28 4.58 -19.11
C LEU A 256 -18.17 3.58 -18.84
N VAL A 257 -18.06 2.59 -19.73
CA VAL A 257 -16.96 1.63 -19.72
C VAL A 257 -15.91 2.05 -20.76
N LEU A 258 -14.67 2.19 -20.32
CA LEU A 258 -13.51 2.39 -21.20
C LEU A 258 -12.72 1.08 -21.29
N PRO A 259 -12.88 0.30 -22.37
CA PRO A 259 -12.27 -1.02 -22.47
C PRO A 259 -10.74 -0.92 -22.57
N ASP A 260 -10.06 -1.38 -21.52
CA ASP A 260 -8.60 -1.45 -21.46
C ASP A 260 -8.09 -2.70 -22.20
N THR A 261 -6.78 -2.76 -22.33
CA THR A 261 -6.02 -3.86 -22.91
C THR A 261 -5.41 -4.73 -21.83
N THR A 262 -5.16 -6.00 -22.15
CA THR A 262 -4.30 -6.84 -21.33
C THR A 262 -2.84 -6.39 -21.44
N TYR A 263 -1.99 -6.89 -20.54
CA TYR A 263 -0.57 -6.54 -20.57
C TYR A 263 0.11 -6.95 -21.89
N LEU A 264 -0.37 -7.98 -22.61
CA LEU A 264 0.24 -8.45 -23.86
C LEU A 264 0.04 -7.51 -25.05
N GLU A 265 -0.87 -6.55 -24.93
CA GLU A 265 -1.36 -5.73 -26.06
C GLU A 265 -0.91 -4.26 -25.97
N ARG A 266 -0.04 -3.91 -25.00
CA ARG A 266 0.31 -2.51 -24.73
C ARG A 266 1.78 -2.26 -24.47
N HIS A 267 2.17 -1.03 -24.75
CA HIS A 267 3.41 -0.45 -24.23
C HIS A 267 3.20 -0.06 -22.76
N ASP A 268 4.19 -0.34 -21.91
CA ASP A 268 4.15 -0.02 -20.48
C ASP A 268 5.57 0.21 -19.96
N ALA A 269 5.73 0.94 -18.85
CA ALA A 269 7.04 1.25 -18.27
C ALA A 269 7.07 0.95 -16.76
N MET A 270 7.87 -0.03 -16.35
CA MET A 270 8.16 -0.32 -14.93
C MET A 270 9.32 0.57 -14.47
N SER A 271 8.98 1.83 -14.20
CA SER A 271 9.89 2.98 -14.04
C SER A 271 10.50 3.15 -12.64
N LEU A 272 11.70 3.76 -12.57
CA LEU A 272 12.31 4.27 -11.32
C LEU A 272 11.49 5.39 -10.63
N LEU A 273 10.56 6.02 -11.36
CA LEU A 273 9.66 7.07 -10.84
C LEU A 273 8.41 6.50 -10.15
N ASP A 274 8.14 5.20 -10.30
CA ASP A 274 7.00 4.51 -9.68
C ASP A 274 7.49 3.27 -8.91
N ARG A 275 7.30 2.07 -9.47
CA ARG A 275 7.65 0.78 -8.86
C ARG A 275 8.66 0.04 -9.73
N PRO A 276 9.96 0.32 -9.57
CA PRO A 276 10.97 -0.34 -10.37
C PRO A 276 11.21 -1.78 -9.93
N ILE A 277 11.71 -2.58 -10.86
CA ILE A 277 12.18 -3.95 -10.62
C ILE A 277 13.64 -3.99 -10.15
N SER A 278 14.07 -2.93 -9.47
CA SER A 278 15.44 -2.76 -9.00
C SER A 278 15.89 -3.86 -8.06
N GLU A 279 17.20 -4.04 -8.05
CA GLU A 279 17.89 -4.90 -7.09
C GLU A 279 18.69 -4.08 -6.08
N PHE A 280 19.33 -4.79 -5.16
CA PHE A 280 20.12 -4.17 -4.10
C PHE A 280 21.43 -3.55 -4.61
N ASP A 281 21.93 -3.98 -5.77
CA ASP A 281 23.18 -3.54 -6.38
C ASP A 281 23.00 -2.41 -7.40
N GLY A 282 21.77 -2.04 -7.74
CA GLY A 282 21.54 -0.82 -8.52
C GLY A 282 20.13 -0.63 -9.09
N PRO A 283 19.89 0.55 -9.71
CA PRO A 283 18.62 0.86 -10.38
C PRO A 283 18.34 -0.08 -11.55
N VAL A 284 17.13 -0.64 -11.60
CA VAL A 284 16.63 -1.42 -12.74
C VAL A 284 15.26 -0.88 -13.13
N ASP A 285 15.05 -0.70 -14.43
CA ASP A 285 13.72 -0.53 -14.99
C ASP A 285 13.54 -1.42 -16.20
N SER A 286 12.28 -1.56 -16.61
CA SER A 286 11.93 -2.39 -17.75
C SER A 286 10.75 -1.79 -18.47
N VAL A 287 10.55 -2.26 -19.69
CA VAL A 287 9.40 -1.92 -20.51
C VAL A 287 8.59 -3.15 -20.84
N ARG A 288 7.34 -2.93 -21.19
CA ARG A 288 6.54 -3.89 -21.92
C ARG A 288 6.34 -3.37 -23.35
N ILE A 289 6.47 -4.27 -24.31
CA ILE A 289 6.20 -4.00 -25.73
C ILE A 289 5.09 -4.97 -26.15
N PRO A 290 4.08 -4.52 -26.91
CA PRO A 290 2.98 -5.38 -27.32
C PRO A 290 3.48 -6.55 -28.16
N VAL A 291 3.00 -7.75 -27.83
CA VAL A 291 3.23 -8.98 -28.61
C VAL A 291 1.96 -9.43 -29.33
N LEU A 292 0.82 -8.82 -28.99
CA LEU A 292 -0.46 -8.97 -29.67
C LEU A 292 -1.01 -7.58 -30.04
N PRO A 293 -1.77 -7.46 -31.14
CA PRO A 293 -2.54 -6.24 -31.39
C PRO A 293 -3.65 -6.10 -30.34
N ALA A 294 -4.08 -4.87 -30.07
CA ALA A 294 -5.22 -4.61 -29.20
C ALA A 294 -6.49 -5.28 -29.76
N THR A 295 -7.24 -5.93 -28.87
CA THR A 295 -8.49 -6.60 -29.21
C THR A 295 -9.61 -5.59 -29.51
N GLY A 296 -10.23 -5.67 -30.68
CA GLY A 296 -11.38 -4.83 -31.05
C GLY A 296 -11.04 -3.33 -31.01
N GLU A 297 -11.83 -2.56 -30.25
CA GLU A 297 -11.63 -1.13 -30.02
C GLU A 297 -10.97 -0.81 -28.67
N CYS A 298 -10.44 -1.83 -27.97
CA CYS A 298 -9.72 -1.63 -26.71
C CYS A 298 -8.57 -0.64 -26.91
N LYS A 299 -8.36 0.21 -25.91
CA LYS A 299 -7.25 1.16 -25.90
C LYS A 299 -6.56 1.10 -24.55
N PRO A 300 -5.21 0.96 -24.50
CA PRO A 300 -4.47 1.00 -23.25
C PRO A 300 -4.82 2.25 -22.43
N PHE A 301 -5.09 2.10 -21.14
CA PHE A 301 -5.50 3.23 -20.30
C PHE A 301 -4.50 4.40 -20.34
N GLN A 302 -3.20 4.10 -20.45
CA GLN A 302 -2.18 5.14 -20.58
C GLN A 302 -2.37 5.99 -21.85
N GLU A 303 -2.79 5.38 -22.95
CA GLU A 303 -3.13 6.08 -24.20
C GLU A 303 -4.44 6.87 -24.05
N VAL A 304 -5.43 6.31 -23.34
CA VAL A 304 -6.67 7.01 -22.99
C VAL A 304 -6.37 8.30 -22.21
N LEU A 305 -5.47 8.26 -21.23
CA LEU A 305 -5.06 9.45 -20.47
C LEU A 305 -4.44 10.54 -21.36
N ILE A 306 -3.62 10.16 -22.34
CA ILE A 306 -3.00 11.10 -23.29
C ILE A 306 -4.07 11.74 -24.20
N GLU A 307 -5.02 10.93 -24.68
CA GLU A 307 -6.14 11.39 -25.49
C GLU A 307 -7.05 12.35 -24.71
N LEU A 308 -7.42 11.98 -23.48
CA LEU A 308 -8.22 12.84 -22.60
C LEU A 308 -7.51 14.16 -22.32
N ALA A 309 -6.24 14.13 -21.89
CA ALA A 309 -5.48 15.32 -21.59
C ALA A 309 -5.31 16.22 -22.83
N SER A 310 -5.11 15.65 -24.01
CA SER A 310 -4.99 16.40 -25.27
C SER A 310 -6.32 17.04 -25.68
N ARG A 311 -7.44 16.32 -25.58
CA ARG A 311 -8.78 16.82 -25.92
C ARG A 311 -9.26 17.89 -24.95
N LEU A 312 -8.93 17.74 -23.67
CA LEU A 312 -9.19 18.73 -22.62
C LEU A 312 -8.18 19.89 -22.63
N LYS A 313 -7.20 19.87 -23.55
CA LYS A 313 -6.16 20.90 -23.73
C LYS A 313 -5.36 21.18 -22.46
N PHE A 314 -4.97 20.13 -21.76
CA PHE A 314 -4.12 20.28 -20.57
C PHE A 314 -2.76 20.86 -20.97
N PRO A 315 -2.25 21.92 -20.30
CA PRO A 315 -1.03 22.60 -20.71
C PRO A 315 0.22 21.71 -20.81
N ALA A 316 0.27 20.60 -20.05
CA ALA A 316 1.37 19.65 -20.13
C ALA A 316 1.34 18.79 -21.42
N PHE A 317 0.16 18.66 -22.06
CA PHE A 317 -0.10 17.78 -23.20
C PHE A 317 -0.40 18.54 -24.50
N THR A 318 -0.51 19.87 -24.47
CA THR A 318 -0.70 20.71 -25.66
C THR A 318 0.35 21.81 -25.78
N ALA A 319 0.62 22.26 -27.01
CA ALA A 319 1.38 23.47 -27.28
C ALA A 319 0.52 24.73 -27.07
N GLU A 320 1.13 25.92 -27.18
CA GLU A 320 0.44 27.22 -26.99
C GLU A 320 -0.70 27.43 -28.00
N ASP A 321 -0.57 26.87 -29.21
CA ASP A 321 -1.61 26.89 -30.25
C ASP A 321 -2.74 25.86 -30.02
N GLY A 322 -2.66 25.09 -28.93
CA GLY A 322 -3.61 24.04 -28.58
C GLY A 322 -3.42 22.72 -29.33
N SER A 323 -2.39 22.60 -30.17
CA SER A 323 -2.05 21.33 -30.83
C SER A 323 -1.49 20.31 -29.84
N ARG A 324 -1.68 19.01 -30.11
CA ARG A 324 -1.20 17.94 -29.22
C ARG A 324 0.34 17.91 -29.19
N LYS A 325 0.91 17.82 -27.99
CA LYS A 325 2.36 17.76 -27.77
C LYS A 325 2.94 16.36 -27.96
N PHE A 326 2.20 15.35 -27.54
CA PHE A 326 2.61 13.93 -27.61
C PHE A 326 1.72 13.18 -28.57
N LYS A 327 2.33 12.38 -29.45
CA LYS A 327 1.60 11.59 -30.46
C LYS A 327 0.86 10.39 -29.87
N ASP A 328 1.47 9.71 -28.91
CA ASP A 328 1.01 8.48 -28.29
C ASP A 328 1.82 8.22 -27.01
N TYR A 329 1.54 7.12 -26.31
CA TYR A 329 2.25 6.75 -25.08
C TYR A 329 3.76 6.51 -25.26
N PRO A 330 4.25 5.77 -26.27
CA PRO A 330 5.69 5.66 -26.53
C PRO A 330 6.39 7.01 -26.73
N ASP A 331 5.78 7.94 -27.49
CA ASP A 331 6.30 9.30 -27.68
C ASP A 331 6.35 10.08 -26.36
N PHE A 332 5.29 9.96 -25.54
CA PHE A 332 5.24 10.56 -24.20
C PHE A 332 6.36 10.03 -23.31
N ILE A 333 6.52 8.71 -23.16
CA ILE A 333 7.56 8.12 -22.30
C ILE A 333 8.96 8.52 -22.75
N THR A 334 9.20 8.57 -24.06
CA THR A 334 10.49 8.94 -24.63
C THR A 334 10.85 10.40 -24.33
N ARG A 335 9.90 11.31 -24.55
CA ARG A 335 10.13 12.77 -24.50
C ARG A 335 9.88 13.39 -23.14
N PHE A 336 9.19 12.69 -22.24
CA PHE A 336 8.88 13.20 -20.90
C PHE A 336 10.16 13.44 -20.09
N GLU A 337 10.15 14.55 -19.35
CA GLU A 337 11.13 14.88 -18.34
C GLU A 337 10.42 15.39 -17.09
N THR A 338 10.91 15.01 -15.90
CA THR A 338 10.33 15.40 -14.59
C THR A 338 10.30 16.91 -14.35
N ALA A 339 11.20 17.65 -14.99
CA ALA A 339 11.23 19.10 -15.08
C ALA A 339 11.91 19.51 -16.39
N PRO A 340 11.67 20.73 -16.91
CA PRO A 340 12.31 21.20 -18.14
C PRO A 340 13.82 21.04 -18.11
N ASN A 341 14.38 20.32 -19.09
CA ASN A 341 15.82 20.04 -19.21
C ASN A 341 16.45 19.30 -18.01
N SER A 342 15.65 18.58 -17.21
CA SER A 342 16.17 17.83 -16.06
C SER A 342 17.10 16.67 -16.46
N GLY A 343 16.89 16.11 -17.65
CA GLY A 343 17.50 14.86 -18.12
C GLY A 343 16.90 13.61 -17.47
N ILE A 344 15.86 13.73 -16.64
CA ILE A 344 15.27 12.61 -15.91
C ILE A 344 13.91 12.28 -16.53
N GLY A 345 13.82 11.15 -17.22
CA GLY A 345 12.58 10.62 -17.81
C GLY A 345 11.99 9.47 -17.01
N PHE A 346 10.96 8.82 -17.56
CA PHE A 346 10.38 7.60 -16.97
C PHE A 346 11.34 6.40 -17.05
N LEU A 347 12.10 6.30 -18.14
CA LEU A 347 13.05 5.22 -18.36
C LEU A 347 14.48 5.74 -18.21
N ALA A 348 15.32 4.97 -17.55
CA ALA A 348 16.67 5.33 -17.15
C ALA A 348 17.74 4.79 -18.10
N GLY A 349 17.46 3.72 -18.84
CA GLY A 349 18.37 3.11 -19.80
C GLY A 349 18.53 3.93 -21.08
N TRP A 350 19.75 3.93 -21.63
CA TRP A 350 20.08 4.54 -22.93
C TRP A 350 19.52 5.95 -23.12
N ARG A 351 19.82 6.85 -22.17
CA ARG A 351 19.52 8.29 -22.26
C ARG A 351 20.55 9.02 -23.13
N GLY A 352 20.28 10.29 -23.41
CA GLY A 352 21.08 11.11 -24.33
C GLY A 352 20.68 10.86 -25.78
N LYS A 353 20.84 11.86 -26.66
CA LYS A 353 20.38 11.78 -28.06
C LYS A 353 20.91 10.55 -28.81
N ASP A 354 22.11 10.10 -28.46
CA ASP A 354 22.80 8.95 -29.08
C ASP A 354 22.65 7.65 -28.27
N GLY A 355 22.00 7.70 -27.10
CA GLY A 355 21.75 6.55 -26.23
C GLY A 355 22.93 6.08 -25.37
N GLU A 356 23.98 6.89 -25.24
CA GLU A 356 25.20 6.54 -24.50
C GLU A 356 25.15 6.84 -22.99
N LYS A 357 24.16 7.63 -22.53
CA LYS A 357 23.99 7.99 -21.12
C LYS A 357 23.02 7.02 -20.43
N SER A 358 22.96 7.08 -19.11
CA SER A 358 22.01 6.32 -18.30
C SER A 358 21.64 7.12 -17.05
N LEU A 359 20.46 6.84 -16.49
CA LEU A 359 19.83 7.52 -15.35
C LEU A 359 19.46 8.98 -15.64
N ARG A 360 20.39 9.75 -16.23
CA ARG A 360 20.22 11.16 -16.58
C ARG A 360 20.78 11.46 -17.97
N GLY A 361 19.96 12.08 -18.80
CA GLY A 361 20.31 12.53 -20.15
C GLY A 361 19.07 12.96 -20.92
N GLU A 362 19.30 13.61 -22.06
CA GLU A 362 18.28 14.06 -22.99
C GLU A 362 17.41 12.89 -23.47
N PRO A 363 16.16 13.14 -23.91
CA PRO A 363 15.35 12.15 -24.61
C PRO A 363 16.12 11.47 -25.75
N ASN A 364 16.04 10.14 -25.81
CA ASN A 364 16.62 9.33 -26.87
C ASN A 364 15.49 8.82 -27.79
N PRO A 365 15.40 9.23 -29.06
CA PRO A 365 14.35 8.75 -29.96
C PRO A 365 14.36 7.22 -30.17
N ASP A 366 15.50 6.56 -29.97
CA ASP A 366 15.65 5.11 -30.11
C ASP A 366 15.49 4.37 -28.77
N GLN A 367 15.07 5.02 -27.67
CA GLN A 367 15.07 4.42 -26.34
C GLN A 367 14.30 3.09 -26.31
N TRP A 368 13.07 3.06 -26.83
CA TRP A 368 12.26 1.83 -26.89
C TRP A 368 12.93 0.70 -27.69
N LYS A 369 13.58 1.05 -28.81
CA LYS A 369 14.34 0.08 -29.61
C LYS A 369 15.50 -0.50 -28.81
N ARG A 370 16.25 0.34 -28.08
CA ARG A 370 17.34 -0.12 -27.21
C ARG A 370 16.83 -1.08 -26.12
N TYR A 371 15.70 -0.79 -25.50
CA TYR A 371 15.08 -1.73 -24.57
C TYR A 371 14.72 -3.06 -25.26
N ALA A 372 14.08 -3.03 -26.43
CA ALA A 372 13.73 -4.24 -27.18
C ALA A 372 14.96 -5.10 -27.51
N GLU A 373 16.06 -4.47 -27.92
CA GLU A 373 17.36 -5.13 -28.20
C GLU A 373 18.01 -5.75 -26.95
N ASN A 374 17.57 -5.34 -25.75
CA ASN A 374 18.15 -5.74 -24.46
C ASN A 374 17.12 -6.44 -23.56
N ASN A 375 16.27 -7.29 -24.16
CA ASN A 375 15.26 -8.09 -23.45
C ASN A 375 14.29 -7.26 -22.61
N CYS A 376 14.02 -6.03 -23.04
CA CYS A 376 13.14 -5.07 -22.38
C CYS A 376 13.55 -4.67 -20.95
N VAL A 377 14.83 -4.86 -20.56
CA VAL A 377 15.33 -4.56 -19.22
C VAL A 377 16.60 -3.72 -19.31
N PHE A 378 16.73 -2.75 -18.40
CA PHE A 378 17.96 -2.01 -18.17
C PHE A 378 18.38 -2.13 -16.71
N HIS A 379 19.64 -2.46 -16.46
CA HIS A 379 20.21 -2.51 -15.11
C HIS A 379 21.49 -1.66 -15.05
N TYR A 380 21.47 -0.61 -14.24
CA TYR A 380 22.67 0.11 -13.85
C TYR A 380 23.26 -0.53 -12.59
N LYS A 381 24.38 -1.24 -12.71
CA LYS A 381 25.08 -1.83 -11.55
C LYS A 381 25.96 -0.78 -10.87
N MET A 382 25.68 -0.47 -9.61
CA MET A 382 26.49 0.47 -8.82
C MET A 382 27.87 -0.12 -8.50
N PRO A 383 28.91 0.71 -8.39
CA PRO A 383 30.20 0.31 -7.84
C PRO A 383 30.05 -0.37 -6.47
N VAL A 384 30.85 -1.39 -6.18
CA VAL A 384 30.72 -2.23 -4.97
C VAL A 384 30.86 -1.41 -3.69
N GLU A 385 31.75 -0.41 -3.72
CA GLU A 385 31.96 0.57 -2.65
C GLU A 385 30.71 1.40 -2.33
N HIS A 386 29.69 1.46 -3.20
CA HIS A 386 28.43 2.18 -2.95
C HIS A 386 27.30 1.28 -2.43
N GLN A 387 27.51 -0.04 -2.39
CA GLN A 387 26.42 -1.01 -2.22
C GLN A 387 26.01 -1.27 -0.75
N TYR A 388 26.82 -0.82 0.20
CA TYR A 388 26.62 -0.98 1.64
C TYR A 388 26.75 0.35 2.37
N MET A 389 26.26 0.40 3.61
CA MET A 389 26.34 1.59 4.47
C MET A 389 25.69 2.84 3.84
N ARG A 390 24.70 2.64 2.97
CA ARG A 390 24.15 3.68 2.08
C ARG A 390 23.51 4.86 2.82
N ASN A 391 23.17 4.70 4.09
CA ASN A 391 22.72 5.82 4.93
C ASN A 391 23.79 6.90 5.14
N TRP A 392 25.08 6.59 4.99
CA TRP A 392 26.18 7.52 5.25
C TRP A 392 27.42 7.26 4.38
N ASN A 393 27.28 6.44 3.34
CA ASN A 393 28.31 6.19 2.35
C ASN A 393 28.40 7.37 1.37
N ARG A 394 29.51 8.12 1.37
CA ARG A 394 29.70 9.32 0.55
C ARG A 394 29.47 9.05 -0.94
N GLY A 395 30.04 7.96 -1.46
CA GLY A 395 29.91 7.58 -2.87
C GLY A 395 28.46 7.33 -3.29
N TYR A 396 27.69 6.59 -2.47
CA TYR A 396 26.25 6.41 -2.71
C TYR A 396 25.46 7.72 -2.61
N LEU A 397 25.76 8.54 -1.60
CA LEU A 397 25.07 9.82 -1.39
C LEU A 397 25.28 10.79 -2.57
N ASP A 398 26.50 10.86 -3.09
CA ASP A 398 26.85 11.70 -4.22
C ASP A 398 26.26 11.14 -5.53
N PHE A 399 26.35 9.83 -5.76
CA PHE A 399 25.68 9.13 -6.87
C PHE A 399 24.17 9.40 -6.89
N SER A 400 23.51 9.25 -5.74
CA SER A 400 22.07 9.43 -5.61
C SER A 400 21.65 10.88 -5.88
N LYS A 401 22.45 11.85 -5.45
CA LYS A 401 22.22 13.28 -5.73
C LYS A 401 22.43 13.61 -7.21
N ALA A 402 23.51 13.12 -7.81
CA ALA A 402 23.84 13.37 -9.21
C ALA A 402 22.72 12.88 -10.17
N ASN A 403 22.07 11.78 -9.79
CA ASN A 403 21.00 11.13 -10.56
C ASN A 403 19.58 11.46 -10.06
N ALA A 404 19.41 12.51 -9.25
CA ALA A 404 18.12 12.98 -8.73
C ALA A 404 17.29 11.93 -7.95
N LEU A 405 17.90 10.83 -7.50
CA LEU A 405 17.30 9.90 -6.54
C LEU A 405 17.14 10.56 -5.16
N ARG A 406 17.99 11.56 -4.90
CA ARG A 406 17.96 12.44 -3.73
C ARG A 406 18.21 13.89 -4.11
N GLN A 407 17.68 14.82 -3.32
CA GLN A 407 17.96 16.24 -3.47
C GLN A 407 19.29 16.66 -2.83
N LYS A 408 19.69 15.98 -1.75
CA LYS A 408 20.88 16.28 -0.94
C LYS A 408 21.73 15.02 -0.75
N ASN A 409 23.03 15.24 -0.53
CA ASN A 409 24.04 14.22 -0.22
C ASN A 409 24.40 14.21 1.29
N ASP A 410 23.41 14.49 2.13
CA ASP A 410 23.50 14.42 3.59
C ASP A 410 23.31 12.97 4.10
N PRO A 411 23.85 12.63 5.28
CA PRO A 411 23.54 11.34 5.91
C PRO A 411 22.04 11.15 6.13
N ILE A 412 21.56 9.93 5.91
CA ILE A 412 20.22 9.48 6.26
C ILE A 412 20.23 9.11 7.73
N MET A 413 19.53 9.91 8.53
CA MET A 413 19.36 9.66 9.95
C MET A 413 18.22 8.66 10.16
N ILE A 414 18.54 7.52 10.77
CA ILE A 414 17.52 6.56 11.19
C ILE A 414 17.03 6.97 12.59
N ALA A 415 15.82 7.52 12.64
CA ALA A 415 15.28 8.12 13.85
C ALA A 415 14.63 7.07 14.77
N ILE A 416 15.25 6.81 15.93
CA ILE A 416 14.63 6.01 17.00
C ILE A 416 13.41 6.77 17.56
N TYR A 417 13.64 8.04 17.90
CA TYR A 417 12.61 8.97 18.35
C TYR A 417 12.13 9.80 17.16
N SER A 418 10.83 9.81 16.89
CA SER A 418 10.25 10.54 15.75
C SER A 418 9.82 11.95 16.12
N ASP A 419 10.62 12.93 15.73
CA ASP A 419 10.27 14.35 15.87
C ASP A 419 9.02 14.72 15.08
N ILE A 420 8.77 14.02 13.96
CA ILE A 420 7.56 14.23 13.15
C ILE A 420 6.33 13.90 13.98
N LEU A 421 6.27 12.70 14.58
CA LEU A 421 5.13 12.31 15.40
C LEU A 421 4.98 13.22 16.62
N GLN A 422 6.10 13.60 17.24
CA GLN A 422 6.08 14.52 18.37
C GLN A 422 5.47 15.88 18.01
N LYS A 423 5.71 16.42 16.80
CA LYS A 423 5.10 17.70 16.37
C LYS A 423 3.58 17.60 16.34
N PHE A 424 3.01 16.54 15.78
CA PHE A 424 1.56 16.29 15.80
C PHE A 424 1.04 16.12 17.23
N ARG A 425 1.76 15.34 18.05
CA ARG A 425 1.40 15.12 19.46
C ARG A 425 1.39 16.41 20.28
N LEU A 426 2.36 17.30 20.07
CA LEU A 426 2.43 18.61 20.74
C LEU A 426 1.34 19.56 20.26
N ALA A 427 0.96 19.53 18.98
CA ALA A 427 -0.19 20.29 18.47
C ALA A 427 -1.49 19.86 19.16
N ALA A 428 -1.73 18.56 19.28
CA ALA A 428 -2.91 18.04 19.97
C ALA A 428 -2.97 18.43 21.46
N LYS A 429 -1.81 18.61 22.10
CA LYS A 429 -1.69 19.09 23.49
C LYS A 429 -1.76 20.61 23.65
N GLY A 430 -1.83 21.38 22.56
CA GLY A 430 -1.75 22.84 22.62
C GLY A 430 -0.38 23.37 23.09
N GLN A 431 0.67 22.56 22.95
CA GLN A 431 2.04 22.86 23.44
C GLN A 431 2.96 23.41 22.35
N ARG A 432 2.41 23.74 21.17
CA ARG A 432 3.10 24.44 20.08
C ARG A 432 2.16 25.46 19.44
N PRO A 433 2.67 26.56 18.88
CA PRO A 433 1.89 27.42 18.01
C PRO A 433 1.55 26.72 16.68
N GLY A 434 0.54 27.22 15.98
CA GLY A 434 0.14 26.72 14.66
C GLY A 434 -1.13 25.89 14.69
N ALA A 435 -1.28 24.99 13.72
CA ALA A 435 -2.49 24.20 13.56
C ALA A 435 -2.70 23.22 14.72
N THR A 436 -3.95 23.09 15.17
CA THR A 436 -4.39 22.16 16.21
C THR A 436 -5.54 21.28 15.69
N PRO A 437 -5.62 20.00 16.09
CA PRO A 437 -6.74 19.15 15.70
C PRO A 437 -8.06 19.62 16.32
N PRO A 438 -9.20 19.29 15.68
CA PRO A 438 -10.51 19.37 16.30
C PRO A 438 -10.56 18.63 17.65
N GLU A 439 -11.42 19.09 18.56
CA GLU A 439 -11.48 18.59 19.94
C GLU A 439 -11.62 17.07 20.01
N HIS A 440 -12.54 16.50 19.22
CA HIS A 440 -12.81 15.06 19.19
C HIS A 440 -11.62 14.20 18.71
N LEU A 441 -10.62 14.79 18.04
CA LEU A 441 -9.41 14.08 17.56
C LEU A 441 -8.18 14.29 18.45
N LYS A 442 -8.19 15.23 19.41
CA LYS A 442 -7.02 15.52 20.25
C LYS A 442 -6.50 14.29 20.98
N SER A 443 -7.38 13.58 21.70
CA SER A 443 -7.02 12.38 22.46
C SER A 443 -6.48 11.27 21.56
N ARG A 444 -7.08 11.10 20.37
CA ARG A 444 -6.65 10.12 19.36
C ARG A 444 -5.23 10.40 18.88
N ILE A 445 -4.92 11.64 18.51
CA ILE A 445 -3.56 12.05 18.13
C ILE A 445 -2.58 11.85 19.29
N VAL A 446 -2.95 12.26 20.51
CA VAL A 446 -2.07 12.10 21.68
C VAL A 446 -1.73 10.64 21.98
N LYS A 447 -2.68 9.72 21.79
CA LYS A 447 -2.51 8.26 21.98
C LYS A 447 -1.58 7.69 20.91
N TYR A 448 -1.89 7.88 19.63
CA TYR A 448 -1.23 7.13 18.56
C TYR A 448 0.06 7.77 18.03
N PHE A 449 0.23 9.09 18.13
CA PHE A 449 1.45 9.79 17.68
C PHE A 449 2.56 9.79 18.74
N ASP A 450 2.75 8.68 19.44
CA ASP A 450 3.88 8.53 20.35
C ASP A 450 5.21 8.58 19.55
N PRO A 451 6.16 9.45 19.93
CA PRO A 451 7.43 9.55 19.26
C PRO A 451 8.34 8.34 19.48
N LEU A 452 7.94 7.33 20.24
CA LEU A 452 8.57 6.02 20.32
C LEU A 452 7.56 4.92 19.91
N PRO A 453 8.03 3.76 19.40
CA PRO A 453 7.13 2.66 19.13
C PRO A 453 6.53 2.13 20.44
N PHE A 454 5.26 1.75 20.40
CA PHE A 454 4.53 1.14 21.50
C PHE A 454 3.49 0.15 20.97
N TRP A 455 3.01 -0.74 21.82
CA TRP A 455 1.99 -1.73 21.47
C TRP A 455 0.58 -1.23 21.82
N TYR A 456 -0.37 -1.51 20.94
CA TYR A 456 -1.80 -1.42 21.18
C TYR A 456 -2.52 -2.48 20.33
N PRO A 457 -3.68 -3.02 20.76
CA PRO A 457 -4.43 -3.97 19.96
C PRO A 457 -5.01 -3.29 18.70
N PRO A 458 -5.38 -4.07 17.66
CA PRO A 458 -6.22 -3.57 16.58
C PRO A 458 -7.43 -2.76 17.09
N LEU A 459 -7.80 -1.70 16.38
CA LEU A 459 -8.93 -0.83 16.72
C LEU A 459 -10.26 -1.60 16.78
N GLU A 460 -10.44 -2.61 15.94
CA GLU A 460 -11.65 -3.44 15.92
C GLU A 460 -11.85 -4.24 17.21
N ASP A 461 -10.76 -4.60 17.91
CA ASP A 461 -10.83 -5.30 19.20
C ASP A 461 -11.54 -4.46 20.27
N GLU A 462 -11.48 -3.13 20.19
CA GLU A 462 -12.14 -2.22 21.16
C GLU A 462 -13.68 -2.19 20.99
N VAL A 463 -14.20 -2.64 19.84
CA VAL A 463 -15.64 -2.63 19.52
C VAL A 463 -16.21 -4.03 19.31
N THR A 464 -15.41 -5.07 19.56
CA THR A 464 -15.81 -6.46 19.32
C THR A 464 -15.91 -7.24 20.62
N ASP A 465 -16.97 -8.04 20.74
CA ASP A 465 -17.07 -9.08 21.77
C ASP A 465 -16.10 -10.22 21.44
N LEU A 466 -14.90 -10.15 22.02
CA LEU A 466 -13.82 -11.11 21.78
C LEU A 466 -14.08 -12.50 22.41
N GLU A 467 -15.05 -12.62 23.32
CA GLU A 467 -15.45 -13.93 23.84
C GLU A 467 -16.35 -14.65 22.81
N LYS A 468 -17.24 -13.88 22.18
CA LYS A 468 -18.13 -14.40 21.12
C LYS A 468 -17.43 -14.60 19.79
N TYR A 469 -16.59 -13.66 19.36
CA TYR A 469 -15.83 -13.69 18.10
C TYR A 469 -14.34 -13.88 18.42
N SER A 470 -13.98 -15.10 18.80
CA SER A 470 -12.69 -15.40 19.43
C SER A 470 -11.54 -15.69 18.45
N LEU A 471 -11.82 -15.88 17.16
CA LEU A 471 -10.81 -16.25 16.16
C LEU A 471 -10.39 -15.05 15.31
N ASN A 472 -9.11 -15.00 14.94
CA ASN A 472 -8.62 -14.09 13.90
C ASN A 472 -8.94 -14.66 12.52
N ALA A 473 -9.32 -13.82 11.56
CA ALA A 473 -9.45 -14.24 10.17
C ALA A 473 -8.54 -13.42 9.25
N ILE A 474 -7.74 -14.11 8.44
CA ILE A 474 -6.77 -13.48 7.52
C ILE A 474 -6.88 -14.04 6.10
N THR A 475 -6.38 -13.28 5.12
CA THR A 475 -6.21 -13.78 3.75
C THR A 475 -4.75 -13.87 3.36
N GLN A 476 -4.41 -14.91 2.59
CA GLN A 476 -3.11 -15.06 1.95
C GLN A 476 -3.24 -14.90 0.45
N ARG A 477 -2.18 -14.43 -0.23
CA ARG A 477 -2.20 -14.32 -1.69
C ARG A 477 -1.77 -15.65 -2.31
N PRO A 478 -2.52 -16.23 -3.25
CA PRO A 478 -2.07 -17.45 -3.91
C PRO A 478 -0.86 -17.14 -4.78
N MET A 479 0.15 -18.00 -4.74
CA MET A 479 1.41 -17.78 -5.45
C MET A 479 1.26 -17.82 -6.97
N ALA A 480 0.23 -18.50 -7.47
CA ALA A 480 -0.03 -18.69 -8.89
C ALA A 480 -0.86 -17.56 -9.54
N MET A 481 -1.32 -16.56 -8.78
CA MET A 481 -2.18 -15.49 -9.31
C MET A 481 -1.82 -14.12 -8.72
N TYR A 482 -2.02 -13.07 -9.50
CA TYR A 482 -1.91 -11.70 -9.04
C TYR A 482 -3.30 -11.11 -8.73
N HIS A 483 -3.63 -11.07 -7.43
CA HIS A 483 -4.92 -10.57 -6.95
C HIS A 483 -6.10 -11.26 -7.67
N SER A 484 -7.10 -10.50 -8.10
CA SER A 484 -8.27 -10.98 -8.84
C SER A 484 -8.07 -10.96 -10.35
N TRP A 485 -6.92 -10.50 -10.86
CA TRP A 485 -6.75 -10.17 -12.28
C TRP A 485 -6.53 -11.41 -13.15
N ASP A 486 -5.90 -12.42 -12.59
CA ASP A 486 -5.57 -13.64 -13.32
C ASP A 486 -6.70 -14.67 -13.29
N SER A 487 -7.83 -14.38 -12.64
CA SER A 487 -8.99 -15.29 -12.62
C SER A 487 -9.54 -15.57 -14.01
N GLN A 488 -9.36 -14.67 -14.97
CA GLN A 488 -9.75 -14.91 -16.37
C GLN A 488 -9.01 -16.11 -17.01
N ASN A 489 -7.84 -16.48 -16.48
CA ASN A 489 -6.99 -17.53 -17.04
C ASN A 489 -7.58 -18.93 -16.75
N ALA A 490 -7.97 -19.63 -17.82
CA ALA A 490 -8.57 -20.97 -17.72
C ALA A 490 -7.66 -22.01 -17.06
N TRP A 491 -6.32 -21.92 -17.18
CA TRP A 491 -5.41 -22.84 -16.51
C TRP A 491 -5.31 -22.57 -15.01
N LEU A 492 -5.30 -21.30 -14.60
CA LEU A 492 -5.28 -20.95 -13.18
C LEU A 492 -6.60 -21.32 -12.49
N ARG A 493 -7.73 -21.23 -13.20
CA ARG A 493 -9.02 -21.76 -12.73
C ARG A 493 -9.03 -23.26 -12.51
N GLN A 494 -8.17 -24.04 -13.16
CA GLN A 494 -8.04 -25.47 -12.87
C GLN A 494 -7.30 -25.74 -11.55
N ILE A 495 -6.42 -24.81 -11.13
CA ILE A 495 -5.69 -24.89 -9.86
C ILE A 495 -6.54 -24.34 -8.72
N HIS A 496 -7.26 -23.25 -8.99
CA HIS A 496 -8.02 -22.47 -8.02
C HIS A 496 -9.46 -22.27 -8.47
N SER A 497 -10.18 -23.36 -8.72
CA SER A 497 -11.60 -23.28 -9.13
C SER A 497 -12.49 -22.71 -8.02
N HIS A 498 -12.09 -22.90 -6.77
CA HIS A 498 -12.68 -22.30 -5.57
C HIS A 498 -11.65 -22.33 -4.43
N ASN A 499 -12.02 -21.78 -3.28
CA ASN A 499 -11.21 -21.77 -2.06
C ASN A 499 -11.95 -22.41 -0.88
N TYR A 500 -11.18 -22.83 0.10
CA TYR A 500 -11.65 -23.32 1.39
C TYR A 500 -11.27 -22.32 2.49
N LEU A 501 -12.04 -22.31 3.58
CA LEU A 501 -11.55 -21.75 4.83
C LEU A 501 -10.69 -22.81 5.52
N TYR A 502 -9.40 -22.53 5.67
CA TYR A 502 -8.49 -23.40 6.40
C TYR A 502 -8.62 -23.13 7.90
N VAL A 503 -8.91 -24.19 8.65
CA VAL A 503 -9.16 -24.18 10.09
C VAL A 503 -8.28 -25.25 10.74
N ASN A 504 -7.75 -24.97 11.93
CA ASN A 504 -7.09 -26.02 12.71
C ASN A 504 -8.07 -27.17 12.99
N THR A 505 -7.64 -28.43 12.87
CA THR A 505 -8.48 -29.62 13.08
C THR A 505 -9.16 -29.60 14.45
N LYS A 506 -8.41 -29.28 15.51
CA LYS A 506 -8.94 -29.22 16.88
C LYS A 506 -10.05 -28.18 16.97
N THR A 507 -9.77 -26.96 16.49
CA THR A 507 -10.74 -25.87 16.48
C THR A 507 -12.00 -26.24 15.69
N ALA A 508 -11.85 -26.87 14.52
CA ALA A 508 -12.99 -27.28 13.70
C ALA A 508 -13.86 -28.35 14.39
N LEU A 509 -13.24 -29.36 15.01
CA LEU A 509 -13.94 -30.41 15.75
C LEU A 509 -14.66 -29.88 16.99
N GLU A 510 -14.07 -28.92 17.71
CA GLU A 510 -14.71 -28.23 18.84
C GLU A 510 -15.98 -27.47 18.41
N HIS A 511 -16.05 -27.04 17.15
CA HIS A 511 -17.22 -26.38 16.56
C HIS A 511 -18.13 -27.32 15.77
N GLY A 512 -17.88 -28.64 15.80
CA GLY A 512 -18.71 -29.64 15.10
C GLY A 512 -18.59 -29.60 13.57
N ILE A 513 -17.48 -29.10 13.03
CA ILE A 513 -17.27 -28.93 11.59
C ILE A 513 -16.38 -30.05 11.06
N ASN A 514 -16.94 -30.95 10.25
CA ASN A 514 -16.18 -32.01 9.57
C ASN A 514 -15.30 -31.44 8.43
N ASP A 515 -14.22 -32.15 8.09
CA ASP A 515 -13.37 -31.73 6.97
C ASP A 515 -14.15 -31.78 5.64
N GLY A 516 -14.10 -30.69 4.87
CA GLY A 516 -14.85 -30.53 3.62
C GLY A 516 -16.32 -30.16 3.78
N ALA A 517 -16.83 -30.00 5.01
CA ALA A 517 -18.22 -29.61 5.23
C ALA A 517 -18.47 -28.14 4.92
N TRP A 518 -19.73 -27.82 4.61
CA TRP A 518 -20.22 -26.45 4.59
C TRP A 518 -20.34 -25.88 6.00
N MET A 519 -19.94 -24.63 6.16
CA MET A 519 -19.93 -23.93 7.43
C MET A 519 -20.23 -22.45 7.26
N TRP A 520 -20.68 -21.83 8.35
CA TRP A 520 -20.78 -20.39 8.50
C TRP A 520 -19.55 -19.86 9.24
N ILE A 521 -18.98 -18.80 8.70
CA ILE A 521 -18.04 -17.91 9.39
C ILE A 521 -18.71 -16.55 9.52
N GLU A 522 -18.73 -16.01 10.74
CA GLU A 522 -19.45 -14.78 11.04
C GLU A 522 -18.54 -13.83 11.82
N SER A 523 -18.53 -12.55 11.45
CA SER A 523 -18.06 -11.45 12.28
C SER A 523 -19.27 -10.70 12.84
N GLN A 524 -19.03 -9.64 13.61
CA GLN A 524 -20.12 -8.74 14.00
C GLN A 524 -20.66 -7.88 12.86
N TRP A 525 -19.97 -7.86 11.73
CA TRP A 525 -20.30 -7.03 10.56
C TRP A 525 -21.05 -7.80 9.48
N GLY A 526 -20.86 -9.12 9.42
CA GLY A 526 -21.45 -9.94 8.37
C GLY A 526 -21.19 -11.43 8.58
N LYS A 527 -21.63 -12.22 7.60
CA LYS A 527 -21.43 -13.65 7.59
C LYS A 527 -21.09 -14.15 6.19
N VAL A 528 -20.44 -15.31 6.12
CA VAL A 528 -20.12 -15.99 4.88
C VAL A 528 -20.40 -17.48 5.06
N LYS A 529 -21.02 -18.11 4.07
CA LYS A 529 -21.10 -19.57 3.99
C LYS A 529 -20.00 -20.07 3.07
N CYS A 530 -19.22 -21.03 3.52
CA CYS A 530 -18.10 -21.56 2.76
C CYS A 530 -17.80 -23.01 3.15
N MET A 531 -16.90 -23.66 2.41
CA MET A 531 -16.43 -24.99 2.78
C MET A 531 -15.20 -24.91 3.68
N ALA A 532 -15.13 -25.78 4.69
CA ALA A 532 -13.99 -25.92 5.58
C ALA A 532 -12.93 -26.88 5.02
N ARG A 533 -11.65 -26.60 5.32
CA ARG A 533 -10.57 -27.59 5.26
C ARG A 533 -9.78 -27.61 6.56
N HIS A 534 -9.63 -28.80 7.13
CA HIS A 534 -8.82 -29.02 8.32
C HIS A 534 -7.33 -28.95 7.95
N SER A 535 -6.53 -28.31 8.80
CA SER A 535 -5.08 -28.27 8.64
C SER A 535 -4.38 -27.97 9.96
N GLU A 536 -3.51 -28.88 10.41
CA GLU A 536 -2.66 -28.69 11.59
C GLU A 536 -1.60 -27.60 11.41
N ALA A 537 -1.37 -27.13 10.17
CA ALA A 537 -0.48 -26.00 9.91
C ALA A 537 -1.12 -24.64 10.27
N VAL A 538 -2.41 -24.64 10.59
CA VAL A 538 -3.15 -23.45 11.01
C VAL A 538 -3.08 -23.33 12.54
N ASP A 539 -2.74 -22.13 13.01
CA ASP A 539 -2.81 -21.78 14.43
C ASP A 539 -4.26 -21.92 14.95
N PRO A 540 -4.51 -22.57 16.11
CA PRO A 540 -5.87 -22.80 16.62
C PRO A 540 -6.72 -21.54 16.83
N GLY A 541 -6.10 -20.37 17.04
CA GLY A 541 -6.77 -19.07 17.21
C GLY A 541 -6.95 -18.29 15.91
N THR A 542 -6.68 -18.89 14.76
CA THR A 542 -6.69 -18.23 13.45
C THR A 542 -7.37 -19.10 12.40
N VAL A 543 -8.09 -18.48 11.48
CA VAL A 543 -8.56 -19.09 10.24
C VAL A 543 -8.05 -18.29 9.06
N TRP A 544 -7.86 -18.94 7.91
CA TRP A 544 -7.42 -18.21 6.72
C TRP A 544 -7.96 -18.79 5.43
N THR A 545 -8.03 -17.95 4.40
CA THR A 545 -8.30 -18.39 3.03
C THR A 545 -7.46 -17.62 2.02
N TRP A 546 -7.53 -18.06 0.77
CA TRP A 546 -6.93 -17.37 -0.36
C TRP A 546 -7.67 -16.06 -0.68
N ASN A 547 -6.93 -14.98 -0.82
CA ASN A 547 -7.44 -13.68 -1.24
C ASN A 547 -7.92 -13.72 -2.69
N ALA A 548 -9.05 -13.06 -2.97
CA ALA A 548 -9.57 -12.78 -4.31
C ALA A 548 -10.04 -13.98 -5.15
N ILE A 549 -10.19 -15.16 -4.55
CA ILE A 549 -10.89 -16.31 -5.14
C ILE A 549 -12.38 -16.20 -4.78
N GLY A 550 -13.27 -16.42 -5.73
CA GLY A 550 -14.71 -16.18 -5.55
C GLY A 550 -15.16 -14.99 -6.39
N LYS A 551 -16.01 -15.24 -7.39
CA LYS A 551 -16.49 -14.24 -8.36
C LYS A 551 -18.00 -14.19 -8.37
N ALA A 552 -18.56 -13.05 -8.75
CA ALA A 552 -19.99 -13.01 -9.00
C ALA A 552 -20.36 -13.93 -10.18
N GLU A 553 -21.54 -14.52 -10.13
CA GLU A 553 -22.10 -15.31 -11.21
C GLU A 553 -22.06 -14.50 -12.52
N SER A 554 -21.63 -15.11 -13.63
CA SER A 554 -21.51 -14.48 -14.95
C SER A 554 -20.46 -13.37 -15.11
N ALA A 555 -19.85 -12.87 -14.02
CA ALA A 555 -18.72 -11.95 -14.13
C ALA A 555 -17.52 -12.66 -14.77
N TRP A 556 -16.61 -11.90 -15.39
CA TRP A 556 -15.42 -12.46 -16.04
C TRP A 556 -15.75 -13.53 -17.10
N SER A 557 -16.95 -13.46 -17.69
CA SER A 557 -17.52 -14.47 -18.60
C SER A 557 -17.56 -15.89 -18.03
N LEU A 558 -17.84 -16.02 -16.73
CA LEU A 558 -18.05 -17.31 -16.08
C LEU A 558 -19.37 -17.94 -16.50
N ASP A 559 -19.40 -19.28 -16.56
CA ASP A 559 -20.66 -20.02 -16.62
C ASP A 559 -21.42 -19.80 -15.29
N PRO A 560 -22.75 -19.61 -15.31
CA PRO A 560 -23.52 -19.44 -14.09
C PRO A 560 -23.36 -20.56 -13.06
N SER A 561 -23.05 -21.78 -13.51
CA SER A 561 -22.82 -22.95 -12.67
C SER A 561 -21.37 -23.16 -12.23
N SER A 562 -20.47 -22.21 -12.52
CA SER A 562 -19.05 -22.35 -12.22
C SER A 562 -18.77 -22.50 -10.72
N ASP A 563 -17.82 -23.36 -10.36
CA ASP A 563 -17.34 -23.50 -8.98
C ASP A 563 -16.81 -22.16 -8.42
N GLU A 564 -16.22 -21.32 -9.27
CA GLU A 564 -15.67 -20.03 -8.83
C GLU A 564 -16.75 -19.09 -8.32
N SER A 565 -17.98 -19.18 -8.84
CA SER A 565 -19.13 -18.40 -8.34
C SER A 565 -19.97 -19.13 -7.31
N LYS A 566 -20.10 -20.46 -7.41
CA LYS A 566 -20.96 -21.25 -6.51
C LYS A 566 -20.26 -21.70 -5.23
N LYS A 567 -18.94 -21.87 -5.25
CA LYS A 567 -18.17 -22.38 -4.11
C LYS A 567 -17.10 -21.42 -3.60
N GLY A 568 -16.55 -20.57 -4.48
CA GLY A 568 -15.52 -19.58 -4.10
C GLY A 568 -16.09 -18.40 -3.30
N PHE A 569 -15.34 -17.84 -2.36
CA PHE A 569 -15.84 -16.80 -1.45
C PHE A 569 -14.77 -15.78 -1.03
N LEU A 570 -15.22 -14.57 -0.66
CA LEU A 570 -14.36 -13.52 -0.11
C LEU A 570 -14.56 -13.35 1.40
N LEU A 571 -13.48 -13.27 2.16
CA LEU A 571 -13.56 -12.85 3.58
C LEU A 571 -13.94 -11.38 3.74
N ASN A 572 -13.80 -10.57 2.68
CA ASN A 572 -14.16 -9.16 2.69
C ASN A 572 -15.61 -8.95 3.17
N HIS A 573 -16.55 -9.85 2.90
CA HIS A 573 -17.92 -9.74 3.41
C HIS A 573 -18.05 -9.71 4.95
N LEU A 574 -16.98 -10.00 5.68
CA LEU A 574 -16.91 -9.97 7.14
C LEU A 574 -16.27 -8.69 7.70
N ILE A 575 -15.72 -7.81 6.86
CA ILE A 575 -14.89 -6.69 7.32
C ILE A 575 -15.70 -5.39 7.21
N SER A 576 -15.67 -4.56 8.25
CA SER A 576 -16.18 -3.19 8.19
C SER A 576 -15.07 -2.20 7.82
N GLU A 577 -15.37 -1.22 6.97
CA GLU A 577 -14.44 -0.12 6.66
C GLU A 577 -14.51 1.03 7.67
N GLU A 578 -15.55 1.08 8.51
CA GLU A 578 -15.76 2.07 9.57
C GLU A 578 -16.06 1.41 10.92
N LEU A 579 -15.60 2.02 12.01
CA LEU A 579 -15.80 1.59 13.38
C LEU A 579 -16.37 2.74 14.21
N SER A 580 -17.26 2.43 15.16
CA SER A 580 -17.77 3.41 16.12
C SER A 580 -16.86 3.44 17.36
N LEU A 581 -15.96 4.42 17.43
CA LEU A 581 -14.96 4.55 18.49
C LEU A 581 -14.99 5.93 19.12
N GLY A 582 -15.01 6.00 20.46
CA GLY A 582 -14.98 7.28 21.18
C GLY A 582 -16.19 8.19 20.92
N GLY A 583 -17.33 7.62 20.51
CA GLY A 583 -18.57 8.35 20.25
C GLY A 583 -18.71 8.92 18.83
N PHE A 584 -17.85 8.53 17.89
CA PHE A 584 -17.93 8.93 16.48
C PHE A 584 -17.46 7.81 15.54
N SER A 585 -17.79 7.92 14.25
CA SER A 585 -17.31 6.98 13.21
C SER A 585 -15.87 7.29 12.84
N VAL A 586 -15.03 6.27 12.76
CA VAL A 586 -13.65 6.34 12.25
C VAL A 586 -13.43 5.26 11.21
N SER A 587 -12.56 5.51 10.23
CA SER A 587 -12.13 4.45 9.32
C SER A 587 -11.44 3.30 10.09
N ASN A 588 -11.72 2.05 9.71
CA ASN A 588 -11.03 0.84 10.14
C ASN A 588 -9.62 0.77 9.52
N SER A 589 -8.78 1.72 9.93
CA SER A 589 -7.47 1.97 9.37
C SER A 589 -6.50 2.42 10.44
N ASP A 590 -5.20 2.25 10.17
CA ASP A 590 -4.15 2.76 11.04
C ASP A 590 -4.30 4.28 11.23
N PRO A 591 -4.35 4.76 12.49
CA PRO A 591 -4.64 6.17 12.81
C PRO A 591 -3.55 7.15 12.35
N ILE A 592 -2.38 6.65 11.95
CA ILE A 592 -1.25 7.47 11.53
C ILE A 592 -1.19 7.52 10.02
N THR A 593 -1.33 6.37 9.36
CA THR A 593 -1.07 6.18 7.93
C THR A 593 -2.32 5.97 7.09
N GLY A 594 -3.49 5.76 7.70
CA GLY A 594 -4.71 5.41 6.95
C GLY A 594 -4.64 4.04 6.27
N GLN A 595 -3.65 3.22 6.61
CA GLN A 595 -3.54 1.86 6.08
C GLN A 595 -4.71 1.01 6.59
N ALA A 596 -5.54 0.53 5.67
CA ALA A 596 -6.70 -0.31 5.97
C ALA A 596 -6.35 -1.56 6.79
N GLY A 597 -7.16 -1.85 7.82
CA GLY A 597 -7.06 -2.99 8.73
C GLY A 597 -7.67 -4.27 8.14
N TRP A 598 -7.10 -4.78 7.05
CA TRP A 598 -7.59 -5.97 6.34
C TRP A 598 -7.61 -7.27 7.17
N TYR A 599 -6.86 -7.30 8.27
CA TYR A 599 -6.60 -8.49 9.08
C TYR A 599 -7.01 -8.30 10.55
N ASP A 600 -7.80 -7.27 10.84
CA ASP A 600 -8.26 -6.95 12.20
C ASP A 600 -9.55 -7.70 12.57
N VAL A 601 -10.23 -8.28 11.57
CA VAL A 601 -11.54 -8.90 11.75
C VAL A 601 -11.51 -10.12 12.66
N ARG A 602 -12.47 -10.15 13.58
CA ARG A 602 -12.71 -11.23 14.53
C ARG A 602 -13.94 -12.03 14.14
N VAL A 603 -13.85 -13.35 14.25
CA VAL A 603 -14.90 -14.26 13.75
C VAL A 603 -15.24 -15.38 14.72
N LYS A 604 -16.41 -15.98 14.51
CA LYS A 604 -16.84 -17.27 15.07
C LYS A 604 -17.20 -18.24 13.96
N LEU A 605 -17.21 -19.54 14.28
CA LEU A 605 -17.54 -20.61 13.35
C LEU A 605 -18.83 -21.31 13.78
N ALA A 606 -19.59 -21.80 12.80
CA ALA A 606 -20.71 -22.72 13.03
C ALA A 606 -20.83 -23.68 11.83
N ALA A 607 -21.28 -24.91 12.07
CA ALA A 607 -21.67 -25.80 10.98
C ALA A 607 -22.87 -25.21 10.21
N ALA A 608 -22.92 -25.40 8.89
CA ALA A 608 -24.13 -25.11 8.13
C ALA A 608 -25.19 -26.19 8.36
N ASP A 609 -26.47 -25.83 8.27
CA ASP A 609 -27.56 -26.83 8.36
C ASP A 609 -27.56 -27.71 7.10
N GLU A 610 -27.83 -29.01 7.27
CA GLU A 610 -27.83 -30.00 6.18
C GLU A 610 -28.86 -29.71 5.08
N ASN A 611 -29.91 -28.93 5.39
CA ASN A 611 -30.95 -28.54 4.44
C ASN A 611 -30.62 -27.26 3.67
N GLU A 612 -29.53 -26.57 4.03
CA GLU A 612 -29.10 -25.39 3.30
C GLU A 612 -28.53 -25.76 1.92
N PRO A 613 -28.70 -24.90 0.90
CA PRO A 613 -28.05 -25.11 -0.39
C PRO A 613 -26.53 -25.19 -0.26
N GLU A 614 -25.92 -26.13 -0.99
CA GLU A 614 -24.46 -26.31 -1.11
C GLU A 614 -23.83 -25.25 -2.02
N GLU A 615 -23.98 -23.98 -1.66
CA GLU A 615 -23.37 -22.84 -2.35
C GLU A 615 -22.86 -21.79 -1.34
N THR A 616 -21.86 -21.01 -1.75
CA THR A 616 -21.34 -19.90 -0.92
C THR A 616 -22.40 -18.83 -0.71
N TRP A 617 -22.26 -18.06 0.36
CA TRP A 617 -23.07 -16.86 0.60
C TRP A 617 -22.17 -15.69 1.01
N PRO A 618 -22.41 -14.45 0.53
CA PRO A 618 -23.50 -14.04 -0.36
C PRO A 618 -23.32 -14.47 -1.82
N GLN A 619 -24.43 -14.67 -2.54
CA GLN A 619 -24.45 -14.87 -3.99
C GLN A 619 -24.80 -13.54 -4.69
N VAL A 620 -24.03 -13.20 -5.72
CA VAL A 620 -24.27 -12.01 -6.55
C VAL A 620 -24.21 -12.42 -8.01
N LYS A 621 -25.06 -11.80 -8.82
CA LYS A 621 -25.08 -11.98 -10.28
C LYS A 621 -24.62 -10.72 -10.98
N ALA A 622 -23.71 -10.88 -11.93
CA ALA A 622 -23.28 -9.83 -12.83
C ALA A 622 -24.13 -9.78 -14.11
N TYR A 623 -24.17 -8.62 -14.75
CA TYR A 623 -25.05 -8.34 -15.87
C TYR A 623 -24.28 -8.11 -17.15
N ARG A 624 -24.85 -8.55 -18.27
CA ARG A 624 -24.23 -8.33 -19.58
C ARG A 624 -24.36 -6.87 -19.99
N VAL A 625 -23.24 -6.23 -20.31
CA VAL A 625 -23.19 -4.84 -20.77
C VAL A 625 -23.06 -4.74 -22.31
N PRO A 626 -23.46 -3.60 -22.93
CA PRO A 626 -23.25 -3.34 -24.35
C PRO A 626 -21.77 -3.45 -24.75
N GLY A 627 -21.50 -3.85 -26.01
CA GLY A 627 -20.12 -3.98 -26.53
C GLY A 627 -19.39 -5.28 -26.18
N MET A 628 -19.95 -6.12 -25.31
CA MET A 628 -19.39 -7.43 -25.00
C MET A 628 -19.46 -8.41 -26.20
N ILE A 629 -18.30 -8.90 -26.62
CA ILE A 629 -18.16 -9.94 -27.64
C ILE A 629 -19.01 -11.15 -27.24
N LYS A 630 -19.89 -11.60 -28.14
CA LYS A 630 -20.59 -12.89 -28.00
C LYS A 630 -19.57 -14.00 -28.20
N LYS A 631 -19.35 -14.83 -27.17
CA LYS A 631 -18.72 -16.14 -27.36
C LYS A 631 -19.70 -17.12 -27.99
#